data_AF-A0A847P7M3-F1
#
_entry.id   AF-A0A847P7M3-F1
#
_cell.length_a   1.000
_cell.length_b   1.000
_cell.length_c   1.000
_cell.angle_alpha   90.00
_cell.angle_beta   90.00
_cell.angle_gamma   90.00
#
_symmetry.space_group_name_H-M   'P 1'
#
loop_
_entity.id
_entity.type
_entity.pdbx_description
1 polymer ?
#
loop_
_entity_poly.entity_id
_entity_poly.type
_entity_poly.pdbx_seq_one_letter_code
_entity_poly.pdbx_strand_id
1 'polypeptide(L)'
;MKPGLFFLILYPMITLWATDPGGFNDAPWGSSQEQVRKIINPVQWLSDPSAARFPADLKITVYRTNAEIAGNRAIVRYYFHEDSFFQATVFFDFEDLKSYDFNYNVFRSVNEYYTVIRSRTLVFVHDIYDLLKKKYGMKEPVFKGLDPRTVFVKLDSYVRKERWNLRYHPYDYYLKINTSAYAEWDFPKTRVIFSINISASDKRFDYTLSLSSLKMEDAIKKKMDRLRMKGL
;
A
#
# COMPACT_ATOMS: atom_id res chain seq x y z
N MET A 1 36.75 36.22 50.11
CA MET A 1 35.96 36.17 48.85
C MET A 1 36.02 34.75 48.31
N LYS A 2 34.86 34.14 48.07
CA LYS A 2 34.72 32.73 47.64
C LYS A 2 35.06 32.59 46.15
N PRO A 3 35.80 31.57 45.71
CA PRO A 3 35.75 31.11 44.33
C PRO A 3 34.51 30.22 44.14
N GLY A 4 33.65 30.58 43.19
CA GLY A 4 32.48 29.81 42.81
C GLY A 4 32.89 28.53 42.07
N LEU A 5 32.42 27.40 42.59
CA LEU A 5 32.63 26.07 42.03
C LEU A 5 31.75 25.89 40.78
N PHE A 6 32.41 25.68 39.63
CA PHE A 6 31.82 25.21 38.38
C PHE A 6 31.22 23.80 38.59
N PHE A 7 29.93 23.62 38.33
CA PHE A 7 29.35 22.31 38.05
C PHE A 7 28.66 22.36 36.68
N LEU A 8 29.45 22.04 35.66
CA LEU A 8 28.96 21.73 34.32
C LEU A 8 28.36 20.32 34.37
N ILE A 9 27.04 20.24 34.50
CA ILE A 9 26.30 18.98 34.39
C ILE A 9 26.34 18.58 32.90
N LEU A 10 27.31 17.74 32.54
CA LEU A 10 27.33 17.02 31.28
C LEU A 10 26.19 16.00 31.32
N TYR A 11 25.03 16.39 30.80
CA TYR A 11 24.01 15.41 30.43
C TYR A 11 24.63 14.45 29.41
N PRO A 12 24.63 13.14 29.65
CA PRO A 12 24.96 12.20 28.58
C PRO A 12 23.89 12.40 27.51
N MET A 13 24.33 12.90 26.36
CA MET A 13 23.59 12.83 25.10
C MET A 13 23.27 11.35 24.89
N ILE A 14 22.06 10.94 25.27
CA ILE A 14 21.49 9.68 24.84
C ILE A 14 21.36 9.84 23.33
N THR A 15 22.34 9.35 22.61
CA THR A 15 22.22 9.10 21.18
C THR A 15 21.11 8.07 21.05
N LEU A 16 19.88 8.55 20.85
CA LEU A 16 18.85 7.76 20.20
C LEU A 16 19.46 7.39 18.84
N TRP A 17 20.03 6.20 18.76
CA TRP A 17 20.23 5.53 17.50
C TRP A 17 18.84 5.43 16.91
N ALA A 18 18.51 6.36 16.02
CA ALA A 18 17.36 6.23 15.14
C ALA A 18 17.61 4.92 14.41
N THR A 19 16.98 3.85 14.85
CA THR A 19 16.91 2.60 14.11
C THR A 19 16.35 2.99 12.76
N ASP A 20 17.19 2.93 11.72
CA ASP A 20 16.79 3.15 10.34
C ASP A 20 15.44 2.46 10.15
N PRO A 21 14.38 3.16 9.69
CA PRO A 21 13.07 2.57 9.60
C PRO A 21 13.20 1.31 8.76
N GLY A 22 12.90 0.17 9.39
CA GLY A 22 13.04 -1.14 8.77
C GLY A 22 12.21 -1.23 7.49
N GLY A 23 12.28 -2.38 6.82
CA GLY A 23 11.36 -2.70 5.74
C GLY A 23 9.92 -2.79 6.24
N PHE A 24 9.13 -3.67 5.65
CA PHE A 24 7.75 -3.85 6.10
C PHE A 24 7.68 -4.56 7.47
N ASN A 25 6.87 -4.05 8.41
CA ASN A 25 6.80 -4.54 9.81
C ASN A 25 8.18 -4.69 10.48
N ASP A 26 9.07 -3.72 10.21
CA ASP A 26 10.41 -3.58 10.80
C ASP A 26 11.39 -4.71 10.47
N ALA A 27 10.99 -5.64 9.58
CA ALA A 27 11.88 -6.62 8.99
C ALA A 27 12.94 -5.91 8.11
N PRO A 28 14.24 -6.08 8.37
CA PRO A 28 15.29 -5.46 7.57
C PRO A 28 15.31 -6.00 6.14
N TRP A 29 15.58 -5.12 5.17
CA TRP A 29 15.86 -5.56 3.79
C TRP A 29 17.09 -6.45 3.76
N GLY A 30 17.04 -7.52 2.97
CA GLY A 30 18.09 -8.52 2.84
C GLY A 30 18.05 -9.63 3.90
N SER A 31 17.18 -9.55 4.89
CA SER A 31 16.99 -10.64 5.85
C SER A 31 16.51 -11.93 5.20
N SER A 32 16.92 -13.06 5.77
CA SER A 32 16.48 -14.39 5.32
C SER A 32 15.00 -14.60 5.57
N GLN A 33 14.41 -15.58 4.87
CA GLN A 33 13.03 -15.97 5.10
C GLN A 33 12.74 -16.30 6.57
N GLU A 34 13.59 -17.08 7.24
CA GLU A 34 13.41 -17.45 8.65
C GLU A 34 13.51 -16.24 9.57
N GLN A 35 14.43 -15.31 9.28
CA GLN A 35 14.57 -14.07 10.06
C GLN A 35 13.31 -13.22 9.96
N VAL A 36 12.83 -12.99 8.72
CA VAL A 36 11.59 -12.24 8.50
C VAL A 36 10.43 -12.93 9.22
N ARG A 37 10.26 -14.25 9.03
CA ARG A 37 9.21 -15.04 9.69
C ARG A 37 9.25 -14.92 11.22
N LYS A 38 10.44 -14.91 11.84
CA LYS A 38 10.59 -14.73 13.29
C LYS A 38 10.22 -13.31 13.75
N ILE A 39 10.64 -12.29 13.01
CA ILE A 39 10.35 -10.88 13.32
C ILE A 39 8.85 -10.61 13.22
N ILE A 40 8.23 -11.03 12.12
CA ILE A 40 6.81 -10.77 11.86
C ILE A 40 5.88 -11.72 12.64
N ASN A 41 6.39 -12.86 13.11
CA ASN A 41 5.70 -13.86 13.92
C ASN A 41 4.26 -14.17 13.44
N PRO A 42 4.08 -14.65 12.20
CA PRO A 42 2.76 -14.81 11.61
C PRO A 42 2.03 -16.00 12.20
N VAL A 43 0.70 -15.91 12.27
CA VAL A 43 -0.17 -17.06 12.57
C VAL A 43 -0.04 -18.13 11.49
N GLN A 44 0.08 -17.73 10.22
CA GLN A 44 0.23 -18.63 9.08
C GLN A 44 1.28 -18.09 8.11
N TRP A 45 2.22 -18.95 7.70
CA TRP A 45 3.25 -18.61 6.72
C TRP A 45 3.15 -19.58 5.54
N LEU A 46 2.45 -19.15 4.49
CA LEU A 46 2.12 -20.02 3.36
C LEU A 46 2.93 -19.62 2.14
N SER A 47 3.43 -20.59 1.38
CA SER A 47 3.98 -20.30 0.05
C SER A 47 2.88 -19.76 -0.87
N ASP A 48 3.19 -18.72 -1.63
CA ASP A 48 2.24 -18.08 -2.55
C ASP A 48 2.54 -18.53 -4.00
N PRO A 49 1.54 -19.03 -4.74
CA PRO A 49 1.73 -19.51 -6.11
C PRO A 49 2.12 -18.40 -7.10
N SER A 50 1.98 -17.13 -6.74
CA SER A 50 2.45 -16.01 -7.57
C SER A 50 3.96 -16.01 -7.80
N ALA A 51 4.73 -16.76 -7.01
CA ALA A 51 6.15 -17.01 -7.28
C ALA A 51 6.39 -17.60 -8.69
N ALA A 52 5.45 -18.42 -9.18
CA ALA A 52 5.53 -19.03 -10.52
C ALA A 52 5.41 -18.01 -11.68
N ARG A 53 5.02 -16.76 -11.40
CA ARG A 53 4.97 -15.69 -12.41
C ARG A 53 6.34 -15.08 -12.71
N PHE A 54 7.33 -15.33 -11.85
CA PHE A 54 8.70 -14.87 -12.08
C PHE A 54 9.50 -15.94 -12.84
N PRO A 55 10.42 -15.54 -13.73
CA PRO A 55 11.37 -16.46 -14.34
C PRO A 55 12.12 -17.27 -13.27
N ALA A 56 12.22 -18.60 -13.46
CA ALA A 56 12.85 -19.50 -12.49
C ALA A 56 14.30 -19.10 -12.15
N ASP A 57 15.04 -18.56 -13.12
CA ASP A 57 16.42 -18.08 -12.97
C ASP A 57 16.57 -16.90 -12.00
N LEU A 58 15.49 -16.16 -11.73
CA LEU A 58 15.49 -15.12 -10.70
C LEU A 58 15.45 -15.70 -9.29
N LYS A 59 15.06 -16.97 -9.10
CA LYS A 59 14.96 -17.61 -7.77
C LYS A 59 14.16 -16.77 -6.77
N ILE A 60 13.03 -16.23 -7.24
CA ILE A 60 12.13 -15.45 -6.40
C ILE A 60 11.17 -16.40 -5.70
N THR A 61 11.15 -16.35 -4.38
CA THR A 61 10.15 -17.04 -3.56
C THR A 61 9.22 -16.03 -2.93
N VAL A 62 7.94 -16.40 -2.83
CA VAL A 62 6.89 -15.53 -2.27
C VAL A 62 6.17 -16.28 -1.18
N TYR A 63 5.99 -15.60 -0.04
CA TYR A 63 5.20 -16.09 1.08
C TYR A 63 4.08 -15.12 1.38
N ARG A 64 2.96 -15.65 1.87
CA ARG A 64 1.81 -14.86 2.29
C ARG A 64 1.38 -15.17 3.71
N THR A 65 0.84 -14.16 4.36
CA THR A 65 0.16 -14.24 5.66
C THR A 65 -1.01 -13.27 5.69
N ASN A 66 -2.01 -13.57 6.51
CA ASN A 66 -3.01 -12.59 6.89
C ASN A 66 -2.42 -11.70 8.00
N ALA A 67 -2.80 -10.43 7.99
CA ALA A 67 -2.41 -9.44 8.99
C ALA A 67 -3.51 -8.40 9.18
N GLU A 68 -3.36 -7.57 10.21
CA GLU A 68 -4.15 -6.37 10.41
C GLU A 68 -3.22 -5.16 10.39
N ILE A 69 -3.51 -4.18 9.54
CA ILE A 69 -2.67 -3.00 9.33
C ILE A 69 -3.55 -1.76 9.44
N ALA A 70 -3.23 -0.89 10.39
CA ALA A 70 -4.03 0.30 10.68
C ALA A 70 -5.53 -0.02 10.89
N GLY A 71 -5.84 -1.12 11.60
CA GLY A 71 -7.21 -1.56 11.85
C GLY A 71 -7.92 -2.25 10.68
N ASN A 72 -7.23 -2.41 9.53
CA ASN A 72 -7.80 -3.02 8.34
C ASN A 72 -7.24 -4.42 8.14
N ARG A 73 -8.12 -5.37 7.81
CA ARG A 73 -7.72 -6.72 7.42
C ARG A 73 -6.93 -6.66 6.11
N ALA A 74 -5.84 -7.39 6.05
CA ALA A 74 -4.99 -7.42 4.87
C ALA A 74 -4.32 -8.77 4.67
N ILE A 75 -3.97 -9.03 3.42
CA ILE A 75 -3.07 -10.13 3.03
C ILE A 75 -1.74 -9.50 2.67
N VAL A 76 -0.67 -9.92 3.34
CA VAL A 76 0.68 -9.44 3.08
C VAL A 76 1.44 -10.53 2.34
N ARG A 77 2.03 -10.15 1.21
CA ARG A 77 3.01 -10.96 0.47
C ARG A 77 4.41 -10.45 0.76
N TYR A 78 5.32 -11.36 1.05
CA TYR A 78 6.74 -11.11 1.25
C TYR A 78 7.53 -11.78 0.13
N TYR A 79 8.39 -11.03 -0.53
CA TYR A 79 9.16 -11.46 -1.69
C TYR A 79 10.64 -11.54 -1.33
N PHE A 80 11.25 -12.65 -1.71
CA PHE A 80 12.65 -12.95 -1.44
C PHE A 80 13.33 -13.31 -2.76
N HIS A 81 14.51 -12.73 -3.00
CA HIS A 81 15.35 -13.05 -4.14
C HIS A 81 16.60 -13.72 -3.60
N GLU A 82 16.81 -15.00 -3.95
CA GLU A 82 17.92 -15.79 -3.39
C GLU A 82 17.93 -15.74 -1.84
N ASP A 83 16.76 -16.00 -1.24
CA ASP A 83 16.49 -15.93 0.21
C ASP A 83 16.60 -14.52 0.83
N SER A 84 16.93 -13.49 0.07
CA SER A 84 17.05 -12.12 0.60
C SER A 84 15.75 -11.34 0.44
N PHE A 85 15.14 -10.90 1.54
CA PHE A 85 13.90 -10.11 1.55
C PHE A 85 14.08 -8.75 0.84
N PHE A 86 13.28 -8.48 -0.19
CA PHE A 86 13.43 -7.25 -0.98
C PHE A 86 12.15 -6.47 -1.21
N GLN A 87 10.98 -7.09 -1.04
CA GLN A 87 9.70 -6.42 -1.24
C GLN A 87 8.62 -7.03 -0.37
N ALA A 88 7.70 -6.20 0.11
CA ALA A 88 6.42 -6.64 0.63
C ALA A 88 5.27 -5.93 -0.09
N THR A 89 4.17 -6.63 -0.31
CA THR A 89 2.96 -6.07 -0.90
C THR A 89 1.76 -6.43 -0.06
N VAL A 90 1.04 -5.41 0.38
CA VAL A 90 -0.15 -5.50 1.22
C VAL A 90 -1.38 -5.31 0.34
N PHE A 91 -2.29 -6.27 0.39
CA PHE A 91 -3.61 -6.21 -0.24
C PHE A 91 -4.63 -6.02 0.87
N PHE A 92 -5.32 -4.89 0.89
CA PHE A 92 -6.33 -4.61 1.91
C PHE A 92 -7.67 -5.22 1.50
N ASP A 93 -8.34 -5.83 2.46
CA ASP A 93 -9.61 -6.50 2.26
C ASP A 93 -10.77 -5.51 2.42
N PHE A 94 -11.49 -5.31 1.32
CA PHE A 94 -12.73 -4.52 1.26
C PHE A 94 -13.87 -5.38 0.69
N GLU A 95 -13.94 -6.66 1.06
CA GLU A 95 -14.99 -7.58 0.61
C GLU A 95 -16.40 -7.07 0.97
N ASP A 96 -16.51 -6.33 2.07
CA ASP A 96 -17.77 -5.73 2.51
C ASP A 96 -18.32 -4.69 1.53
N LEU A 97 -17.47 -4.02 0.75
CA LEU A 97 -17.90 -3.17 -0.37
C LEU A 97 -18.42 -3.99 -1.56
N LYS A 98 -17.95 -5.24 -1.73
CA LYS A 98 -18.43 -6.15 -2.79
C LYS A 98 -19.77 -6.77 -2.45
N SER A 99 -19.97 -7.07 -1.17
CA SER A 99 -21.18 -7.68 -0.62
C SER A 99 -22.26 -6.67 -0.22
N TYR A 100 -22.03 -5.36 -0.41
CA TYR A 100 -23.02 -4.34 -0.09
C TYR A 100 -24.32 -4.60 -0.86
N ASP A 101 -25.44 -4.67 -0.16
CA ASP A 101 -26.77 -4.96 -0.72
C ASP A 101 -27.47 -3.66 -1.10
N PHE A 102 -27.76 -3.46 -2.38
CA PHE A 102 -28.42 -2.27 -2.88
C PHE A 102 -29.14 -2.54 -4.20
N ASN A 103 -30.24 -1.82 -4.44
CA ASN A 103 -31.00 -1.94 -5.67
C ASN A 103 -30.47 -1.00 -6.75
N TYR A 104 -29.87 -1.56 -7.81
CA TYR A 104 -29.31 -0.83 -8.95
C TYR A 104 -30.33 0.01 -9.74
N ASN A 105 -31.62 -0.32 -9.63
CA ASN A 105 -32.71 0.41 -10.28
C ASN A 105 -33.19 1.61 -9.47
N VAL A 106 -32.63 1.83 -8.28
CA VAL A 106 -33.04 2.89 -7.37
C VAL A 106 -31.89 3.87 -7.21
N PHE A 107 -32.05 5.08 -7.74
CA PHE A 107 -31.04 6.13 -7.66
C PHE A 107 -30.54 6.37 -6.24
N ARG A 108 -31.45 6.39 -5.26
CA ARG A 108 -31.08 6.56 -3.84
C ARG A 108 -30.08 5.48 -3.40
N SER A 109 -30.34 4.23 -3.73
CA SER A 109 -29.49 3.10 -3.39
C SER A 109 -28.12 3.16 -4.08
N VAL A 110 -28.06 3.53 -5.37
CA VAL A 110 -26.77 3.70 -6.08
C VAL A 110 -25.98 4.89 -5.53
N ASN A 111 -26.65 6.00 -5.20
CA ASN A 111 -26.02 7.16 -4.59
C ASN A 111 -25.51 6.88 -3.17
N GLU A 112 -26.25 6.11 -2.37
CA GLU A 112 -25.83 5.63 -1.05
C GLU A 112 -24.58 4.74 -1.18
N TYR A 113 -24.60 3.78 -2.10
CA TYR A 113 -23.44 2.92 -2.35
C TYR A 113 -22.19 3.71 -2.78
N TYR A 114 -22.34 4.66 -3.72
CA TYR A 114 -21.27 5.58 -4.09
C TYR A 114 -20.70 6.34 -2.88
N THR A 115 -21.58 6.87 -2.03
CA THR A 115 -21.18 7.63 -0.84
C THR A 115 -20.40 6.76 0.15
N VAL A 116 -20.78 5.49 0.30
CA VAL A 116 -20.06 4.52 1.14
C VAL A 116 -18.67 4.24 0.58
N ILE A 117 -18.55 3.91 -0.71
CA ILE A 117 -17.25 3.69 -1.37
C ILE A 117 -16.37 4.93 -1.18
N ARG A 118 -16.90 6.11 -1.51
CA ARG A 118 -16.17 7.38 -1.45
C ARG A 118 -15.65 7.68 -0.05
N SER A 119 -16.52 7.63 0.95
CA SER A 119 -16.15 7.98 2.33
C SER A 119 -15.10 7.03 2.90
N ARG A 120 -15.31 5.72 2.76
CA ARG A 120 -14.36 4.70 3.24
C ARG A 120 -13.02 4.77 2.54
N THR A 121 -13.00 4.97 1.23
CA THR A 121 -11.76 5.15 0.48
C THR A 121 -10.97 6.35 0.99
N LEU A 122 -11.61 7.50 1.21
CA LEU A 122 -10.91 8.71 1.63
C LEU A 122 -10.39 8.62 3.06
N VAL A 123 -11.14 8.00 3.97
CA VAL A 123 -10.66 7.68 5.34
C VAL A 123 -9.44 6.76 5.25
N PHE A 124 -9.54 5.69 4.47
CA PHE A 124 -8.44 4.74 4.30
C PHE A 124 -7.19 5.38 3.68
N VAL A 125 -7.35 6.25 2.66
CA VAL A 125 -6.25 7.03 2.09
C VAL A 125 -5.55 7.85 3.17
N HIS A 126 -6.32 8.54 4.02
CA HIS A 126 -5.77 9.32 5.11
C HIS A 126 -4.99 8.45 6.10
N ASP A 127 -5.54 7.31 6.50
CA ASP A 127 -4.89 6.37 7.43
C ASP A 127 -3.55 5.86 6.89
N ILE A 128 -3.47 5.55 5.59
CA ILE A 128 -2.22 5.12 4.95
C ILE A 128 -1.20 6.27 4.91
N TYR A 129 -1.63 7.49 4.60
CA TYR A 129 -0.71 8.64 4.59
C TYR A 129 -0.18 8.91 6.00
N ASP A 130 -1.02 8.84 7.02
CA ASP A 130 -0.62 9.00 8.41
C ASP A 130 0.34 7.91 8.87
N LEU A 131 0.07 6.65 8.48
CA LEU A 131 0.96 5.52 8.74
C LEU A 131 2.35 5.76 8.13
N LEU A 132 2.40 6.16 6.86
CA LEU A 132 3.65 6.41 6.15
C LEU A 132 4.39 7.63 6.71
N LYS A 133 3.68 8.70 7.07
CA LYS A 133 4.26 9.90 7.71
C LYS A 133 4.87 9.56 9.06
N LYS A 134 4.19 8.76 9.89
CA LYS A 134 4.70 8.29 11.18
C LYS A 134 5.95 7.43 11.02
N LYS A 135 6.00 6.57 9.99
CA LYS A 135 7.11 5.62 9.80
C LYS A 135 8.33 6.21 9.09
N TYR A 136 8.11 7.02 8.04
CA TYR A 136 9.17 7.46 7.14
C TYR A 136 9.32 9.00 7.05
N GLY A 137 8.49 9.76 7.80
CA GLY A 137 8.53 11.21 7.85
C GLY A 137 7.63 11.92 6.84
N MET A 138 7.66 13.25 6.83
CA MET A 138 6.71 14.11 6.11
C MET A 138 6.99 14.27 4.60
N LYS A 139 7.65 13.30 3.95
CA LYS A 139 7.89 13.39 2.50
C LYS A 139 6.56 13.27 1.75
N GLU A 140 6.28 14.22 0.86
CA GLU A 140 5.12 14.11 -0.04
C GLU A 140 5.39 13.08 -1.16
N PRO A 141 4.37 12.31 -1.56
CA PRO A 141 4.48 11.39 -2.70
C PRO A 141 4.57 12.11 -4.03
N VAL A 142 5.12 11.41 -5.01
CA VAL A 142 4.98 11.68 -6.43
C VAL A 142 3.75 10.93 -6.96
N PHE A 143 2.88 11.61 -7.70
CA PHE A 143 1.67 11.02 -8.25
C PHE A 143 1.86 10.58 -9.70
N LYS A 144 1.41 9.37 -10.04
CA LYS A 144 1.23 8.94 -11.43
C LYS A 144 -0.26 8.70 -11.65
N GLY A 145 -0.95 9.71 -12.17
CA GLY A 145 -2.41 9.73 -12.32
C GLY A 145 -3.08 10.73 -11.39
N LEU A 146 -4.25 10.38 -10.85
CA LEU A 146 -4.94 11.20 -9.85
C LEU A 146 -4.30 11.01 -8.47
N ASP A 147 -4.23 12.09 -7.70
CA ASP A 147 -3.87 12.01 -6.28
C ASP A 147 -4.95 11.20 -5.53
N PRO A 148 -4.60 10.11 -4.81
CA PRO A 148 -5.52 9.33 -4.00
C PRO A 148 -6.42 10.17 -3.07
N ARG A 149 -5.94 11.32 -2.57
CA ARG A 149 -6.71 12.25 -1.73
C ARG A 149 -7.85 12.94 -2.49
N THR A 150 -7.76 12.99 -3.80
CA THR A 150 -8.70 13.68 -4.71
C THR A 150 -9.28 12.74 -5.77
N VAL A 151 -9.13 11.42 -5.58
CA VAL A 151 -9.49 10.36 -6.54
C VAL A 151 -10.95 10.39 -6.98
N PHE A 152 -11.84 11.03 -6.21
CA PHE A 152 -13.25 11.19 -6.53
C PHE A 152 -13.65 12.54 -7.15
N VAL A 153 -12.76 13.54 -7.26
CA VAL A 153 -13.16 14.91 -7.68
C VAL A 153 -13.89 14.92 -9.02
N LYS A 154 -13.43 14.13 -10.00
CA LYS A 154 -14.08 14.02 -11.31
C LYS A 154 -15.46 13.35 -11.21
N LEU A 155 -15.55 12.29 -10.43
CA LEU A 155 -16.80 11.54 -10.23
C LEU A 155 -17.81 12.37 -9.42
N ASP A 156 -17.38 13.07 -8.37
CA ASP A 156 -18.19 14.03 -7.59
C ASP A 156 -18.82 15.08 -8.51
N SER A 157 -18.01 15.67 -9.40
CA SER A 157 -18.46 16.68 -10.36
C SER A 157 -19.48 16.10 -11.34
N TYR A 158 -19.22 14.89 -11.86
CA TYR A 158 -20.13 14.18 -12.76
C TYR A 158 -21.48 13.90 -12.09
N VAL A 159 -21.48 13.36 -10.88
CA VAL A 159 -22.68 13.06 -10.09
C VAL A 159 -23.52 14.30 -9.86
N ARG A 160 -22.86 15.41 -9.52
CA ARG A 160 -23.54 16.69 -9.29
C ARG A 160 -24.17 17.22 -10.58
N LYS A 161 -23.45 17.15 -11.70
CA LYS A 161 -23.93 17.65 -13.00
C LYS A 161 -25.09 16.83 -13.53
N GLU A 162 -24.98 15.50 -13.48
CA GLU A 162 -25.97 14.59 -14.08
C GLU A 162 -27.09 14.20 -13.12
N ARG A 163 -27.15 14.75 -11.91
CA ARG A 163 -28.07 14.32 -10.83
C ARG A 163 -29.50 14.05 -11.26
N TRP A 164 -30.06 14.87 -12.16
CA TRP A 164 -31.42 14.67 -12.68
C TRP A 164 -31.52 13.48 -13.64
N ASN A 165 -30.59 13.34 -14.58
CA ASN A 165 -30.53 12.19 -15.48
C ASN A 165 -30.29 10.88 -14.71
N LEU A 166 -29.47 10.93 -13.66
CA LEU A 166 -29.17 9.78 -12.80
C LEU A 166 -30.39 9.27 -12.01
N ARG A 167 -31.43 10.12 -11.80
CA ARG A 167 -32.69 9.67 -11.19
C ARG A 167 -33.48 8.73 -12.10
N TYR A 168 -33.38 8.93 -13.41
CA TYR A 168 -34.11 8.16 -14.42
C TYR A 168 -33.30 6.97 -14.93
N HIS A 169 -31.97 7.07 -14.91
CA HIS A 169 -31.05 6.01 -15.34
C HIS A 169 -30.01 5.66 -14.27
N PRO A 170 -30.43 5.11 -13.12
CA PRO A 170 -29.53 4.83 -11.99
C PRO A 170 -28.55 3.69 -12.28
N TYR A 171 -28.91 2.73 -13.15
CA TYR A 171 -28.00 1.65 -13.55
C TYR A 171 -26.77 2.17 -14.31
N ASP A 172 -26.97 3.11 -15.24
CA ASP A 172 -25.87 3.70 -16.05
C ASP A 172 -24.84 4.43 -15.17
N TYR A 173 -25.27 4.88 -14.00
CA TYR A 173 -24.41 5.54 -13.03
C TYR A 173 -23.40 4.57 -12.39
N TYR A 174 -23.86 3.38 -12.01
CA TYR A 174 -23.02 2.36 -11.39
C TYR A 174 -21.86 1.94 -12.31
N LEU A 175 -22.11 1.86 -13.61
CA LEU A 175 -21.09 1.57 -14.63
C LEU A 175 -20.00 2.65 -14.74
N LYS A 176 -20.26 3.87 -14.23
CA LYS A 176 -19.34 5.01 -14.29
C LYS A 176 -18.56 5.22 -12.99
N ILE A 177 -18.83 4.45 -11.94
CA ILE A 177 -18.02 4.47 -10.71
C ILE A 177 -16.74 3.67 -10.97
N ASN A 178 -15.83 4.29 -11.70
CA ASN A 178 -14.50 3.78 -11.97
C ASN A 178 -13.48 4.88 -11.63
N THR A 179 -12.52 4.55 -10.78
CA THR A 179 -11.44 5.46 -10.47
C THR A 179 -10.16 4.72 -10.13
N SER A 180 -9.04 5.31 -10.54
CA SER A 180 -7.71 4.77 -10.30
C SER A 180 -6.76 5.89 -9.88
N ALA A 181 -5.99 5.62 -8.84
CA ALA A 181 -4.97 6.54 -8.34
C ALA A 181 -3.74 5.77 -7.91
N TYR A 182 -2.59 6.44 -7.99
CA TYR A 182 -1.31 5.87 -7.60
C TYR A 182 -0.41 6.98 -7.05
N ALA A 183 0.25 6.67 -5.94
CA ALA A 183 1.22 7.54 -5.25
C ALA A 183 2.50 6.76 -4.94
N GLU A 184 3.64 7.41 -5.12
CA GLU A 184 4.97 6.83 -4.95
C GLU A 184 5.83 7.69 -4.03
N TRP A 185 6.42 7.08 -3.00
CA TRP A 185 7.38 7.71 -2.12
C TRP A 185 8.73 7.02 -2.25
N ASP A 186 9.75 7.80 -2.57
CA ASP A 186 11.13 7.32 -2.56
C ASP A 186 11.84 7.75 -1.28
N PHE A 187 12.03 6.85 -0.33
CA PHE A 187 12.90 7.05 0.83
C PHE A 187 14.31 6.54 0.51
N PRO A 188 15.36 6.95 1.24
CA PRO A 188 16.76 6.66 0.86
C PRO A 188 17.09 5.20 0.52
N LYS A 189 16.39 4.23 1.14
CA LYS A 189 16.58 2.79 0.91
C LYS A 189 15.31 2.06 0.45
N THR A 190 14.16 2.73 0.47
CA THR A 190 12.84 2.10 0.34
C THR A 190 11.97 2.89 -0.62
N ARG A 191 11.39 2.23 -1.62
CA ARG A 191 10.28 2.79 -2.40
C ARG A 191 8.98 2.27 -1.83
N VAL A 192 8.03 3.17 -1.64
CA VAL A 192 6.66 2.85 -1.26
C VAL A 192 5.73 3.25 -2.40
N ILE A 193 4.84 2.35 -2.76
CA ILE A 193 3.83 2.53 -3.80
C ILE A 193 2.48 2.27 -3.16
N PHE A 194 1.58 3.23 -3.25
CA PHE A 194 0.19 3.08 -2.87
C PHE A 194 -0.68 3.20 -4.11
N SER A 195 -1.54 2.22 -4.35
CA SER A 195 -2.46 2.23 -5.48
C SER A 195 -3.89 1.90 -5.05
N ILE A 196 -4.82 2.55 -5.74
CA ILE A 196 -6.26 2.36 -5.61
C ILE A 196 -6.80 2.11 -7.01
N ASN A 197 -7.56 1.04 -7.17
CA ASN A 197 -8.30 0.74 -8.40
C ASN A 197 -9.70 0.26 -8.01
N ILE A 198 -10.68 1.11 -8.31
CA ILE A 198 -12.08 0.88 -8.01
C ILE A 198 -12.82 0.75 -9.34
N SER A 199 -13.47 -0.39 -9.56
CA SER A 199 -14.45 -0.58 -10.62
C SER A 199 -15.70 -1.16 -9.98
N ALA A 200 -16.72 -0.30 -9.80
CA ALA A 200 -17.94 -0.75 -9.15
C ALA A 200 -18.63 -1.83 -9.98
N SER A 201 -18.70 -1.69 -11.31
CA SER A 201 -19.30 -2.66 -12.23
C SER A 201 -18.76 -4.07 -12.05
N ASP A 202 -17.45 -4.19 -11.84
CA ASP A 202 -16.76 -5.47 -11.70
C ASP A 202 -16.65 -5.89 -10.23
N LYS A 203 -17.24 -5.12 -9.31
CA LYS A 203 -17.06 -5.23 -7.85
C LYS A 203 -15.59 -5.34 -7.46
N ARG A 204 -14.73 -4.59 -8.16
CA ARG A 204 -13.28 -4.58 -7.94
C ARG A 204 -12.91 -3.39 -7.08
N PHE A 205 -12.26 -3.68 -5.96
CA PHE A 205 -11.89 -2.72 -4.92
C PHE A 205 -10.46 -3.04 -4.49
N ASP A 206 -9.51 -2.78 -5.39
CA ASP A 206 -8.12 -3.15 -5.18
C ASP A 206 -7.39 -1.98 -4.52
N TYR A 207 -7.05 -2.15 -3.25
CA TYR A 207 -6.21 -1.23 -2.50
C TYR A 207 -4.92 -1.94 -2.16
N THR A 208 -3.81 -1.43 -2.69
CA THR A 208 -2.52 -2.09 -2.56
C THR A 208 -1.47 -1.12 -2.05
N LEU A 209 -0.69 -1.55 -1.07
CA LEU A 209 0.50 -0.85 -0.60
C LEU A 209 1.72 -1.76 -0.79
N SER A 210 2.66 -1.36 -1.63
CA SER A 210 3.89 -2.09 -1.90
C SER A 210 5.10 -1.33 -1.37
N LEU A 211 6.02 -2.02 -0.72
CA LEU A 211 7.28 -1.48 -0.24
C LEU A 211 8.41 -2.33 -0.79
N SER A 212 9.42 -1.72 -1.39
CA SER A 212 10.58 -2.41 -1.97
C SER A 212 11.89 -1.77 -1.55
N SER A 213 12.94 -2.57 -1.43
CA SER A 213 14.31 -2.10 -1.30
C SER A 213 14.82 -1.59 -2.65
N LEU A 214 15.17 -0.30 -2.73
CA LEU A 214 15.65 0.32 -3.97
C LEU A 214 16.88 -0.41 -4.54
N LYS A 215 17.86 -0.70 -3.67
CA LYS A 215 19.12 -1.35 -4.08
C LYS A 215 18.90 -2.75 -4.65
N MET A 216 18.05 -3.54 -4.00
CA MET A 216 17.79 -4.93 -4.41
C MET A 216 16.87 -4.97 -5.63
N GLU A 217 15.87 -4.09 -5.69
CA GLU A 217 15.00 -3.93 -6.85
C GLU A 217 15.83 -3.62 -8.11
N ASP A 218 16.80 -2.71 -8.03
CA ASP A 218 17.69 -2.40 -9.14
C ASP A 218 18.56 -3.60 -9.57
N ALA A 219 19.05 -4.39 -8.61
CA ALA A 219 19.83 -5.60 -8.90
C ALA A 219 18.96 -6.66 -9.60
N ILE A 220 17.74 -6.87 -9.14
CA ILE A 220 16.76 -7.79 -9.73
C ILE A 220 16.36 -7.33 -11.13
N LYS A 221 16.10 -6.03 -11.33
CA LYS A 221 15.81 -5.46 -12.66
C LYS A 221 16.94 -5.71 -13.65
N LYS A 222 18.19 -5.42 -13.25
CA LYS A 222 19.37 -5.70 -14.10
C LYS A 222 19.49 -7.17 -14.46
N LYS A 223 19.21 -8.09 -13.53
CA LYS A 223 19.20 -9.53 -13.80
C LYS A 223 18.07 -9.91 -14.75
N MET A 224 16.87 -9.38 -14.54
CA MET A 224 15.71 -9.59 -15.41
C MET A 224 15.96 -9.09 -16.84
N ASP A 225 16.57 -7.91 -17.02
CA ASP A 225 16.89 -7.38 -18.35
C ASP A 225 17.95 -8.22 -19.06
N ARG A 226 18.94 -8.76 -18.33
CA ARG A 226 19.89 -9.73 -18.89
C ARG A 226 19.22 -11.03 -19.33
N LEU A 227 18.23 -11.51 -18.58
CA LEU A 227 17.48 -12.71 -18.95
C LEU A 227 16.65 -12.47 -20.22
N ARG A 228 15.96 -11.34 -20.32
CA ARG A 228 15.23 -10.92 -21.53
C ARG A 228 16.14 -10.84 -22.76
N MET A 229 17.35 -10.28 -22.61
CA MET A 229 18.33 -10.23 -23.70
C MET A 229 18.86 -11.61 -24.11
N LYS A 230 18.76 -12.63 -23.26
CA LYS A 230 19.21 -14.00 -23.53
C LYS A 230 18.11 -14.91 -24.11
N GLY A 231 16.92 -14.37 -24.38
CA GLY A 231 15.81 -15.13 -24.97
C GLY A 231 14.94 -15.87 -23.95
N LEU A 232 14.88 -15.37 -22.71
CA LEU A 232 13.71 -15.57 -21.84
C LEU A 232 12.57 -14.66 -22.29
#